data_AF-A0A959YH58-F1
#
_entry.id   AF-A0A959YH58-F1
#
_cell.length_a   1.000
_cell.length_b   1.000
_cell.length_c   1.000
_cell.angle_alpha   90.00
_cell.angle_beta   90.00
_cell.angle_gamma   90.00
#
_symmetry.space_group_name_H-M   'P 1'
#
loop_
_entity.id
_entity.type
_entity.pdbx_description
1 polymer ?
#
loop_
_entity_poly.entity_id
_entity_poly.type
_entity_poly.pdbx_seq_one_letter_code
_entity_poly.pdbx_strand_id
1 'polypeptide(L)'
;PPDVESYDPKIVDRIAVNASGMSGTRRFEHLIIPRHEGDLVLGPLEYVYFDTESRTYRTLRSDELRIQVEPGTGSGSSALITRPNRTDVELLDEDIRFVRTGDLELRQKGRFLVSLPAFAAGMAAPTLALLIAFLVKRHRARSSADVIGQRRRMADKLARKRLKEAELALRTNDRERFYGALSKGLRSYFADKFGYGQAQIEEHALRERLDQHPEGSDLSRRAIDLIRVCDMARFAPVEDRPREEVLREATELISKIENA
;
A
#
# COMPACT_ATOMS: atom_id res chain seq x y z
N PRO A 1 -28.27 -51.79 0.50
CA PRO A 1 -28.19 -53.23 0.15
C PRO A 1 -28.34 -53.39 -1.36
N PRO A 2 -27.65 -54.34 -2.02
CA PRO A 2 -27.72 -54.52 -3.48
C PRO A 2 -29.12 -54.91 -4.00
N ASP A 3 -30.01 -55.39 -3.12
CA ASP A 3 -31.37 -55.84 -3.47
C ASP A 3 -32.49 -54.83 -3.15
N VAL A 4 -32.13 -53.57 -2.88
CA VAL A 4 -33.07 -52.50 -2.54
C VAL A 4 -32.96 -51.37 -3.55
N GLU A 5 -34.03 -51.16 -4.34
CA GLU A 5 -34.22 -49.92 -5.07
C GLU A 5 -34.57 -48.82 -4.05
N SER A 6 -33.64 -47.89 -3.82
CA SER A 6 -33.85 -46.73 -2.97
C SER A 6 -34.20 -45.52 -3.83
N TYR A 7 -35.32 -44.88 -3.53
CA TYR A 7 -35.74 -43.62 -4.15
C TYR A 7 -35.34 -42.43 -3.27
N ASP A 8 -35.20 -41.25 -3.88
CA ASP A 8 -34.96 -40.01 -3.14
C ASP A 8 -36.09 -39.78 -2.11
N PRO A 9 -35.76 -39.43 -0.85
CA PRO A 9 -36.77 -39.25 0.17
C PRO A 9 -37.73 -38.12 -0.20
N LYS A 10 -39.00 -38.35 0.04
CA LYS A 10 -39.96 -37.25 0.09
C LYS A 10 -39.75 -36.50 1.40
N ILE A 11 -39.44 -35.20 1.29
CA ILE A 11 -39.22 -34.33 2.44
C ILE A 11 -40.50 -33.56 2.72
N VAL A 12 -41.01 -33.67 3.95
CA VAL A 12 -42.18 -32.92 4.43
C VAL A 12 -41.76 -32.02 5.59
N ASP A 13 -41.80 -30.72 5.35
CA ASP A 13 -41.43 -29.70 6.32
C ASP A 13 -42.66 -29.01 6.91
N ARG A 14 -42.74 -29.02 8.24
CA ARG A 14 -43.68 -28.19 9.01
C ARG A 14 -42.87 -27.31 9.94
N ILE A 15 -42.33 -26.25 9.37
CA ILE A 15 -41.44 -25.31 10.06
C ILE A 15 -42.13 -23.95 10.15
N ALA A 16 -42.22 -23.41 11.35
CA ALA A 16 -42.69 -22.05 11.62
C ALA A 16 -41.50 -21.17 12.02
N VAL A 17 -41.39 -20.01 11.37
CA VAL A 17 -40.35 -19.01 11.65
C VAL A 17 -41.02 -17.80 12.29
N ASN A 18 -40.55 -17.41 13.47
CA ASN A 18 -41.03 -16.24 14.19
C ASN A 18 -39.84 -15.37 14.64
N ALA A 19 -40.11 -14.20 15.23
CA ALA A 19 -39.07 -13.27 15.66
C ALA A 19 -38.13 -13.85 16.75
N SER A 20 -38.53 -14.93 17.42
CA SER A 20 -37.74 -15.66 18.42
C SER A 20 -36.92 -16.83 17.86
N GLY A 21 -37.08 -17.19 16.58
CA GLY A 21 -36.33 -18.27 15.93
C GLY A 21 -37.15 -19.16 15.01
N MET A 22 -36.59 -20.34 14.70
CA MET A 22 -37.20 -21.36 13.85
C MET A 22 -37.56 -22.59 14.68
N SER A 23 -38.80 -23.06 14.59
CA SER A 23 -39.27 -24.26 15.30
C SER A 23 -40.18 -25.09 14.41
N GLY A 24 -40.18 -26.40 14.58
CA GLY A 24 -41.05 -27.29 13.80
C GLY A 24 -40.49 -28.69 13.65
N THR A 25 -41.00 -29.40 12.65
CA THR A 25 -40.64 -30.80 12.37
C THR A 25 -40.34 -30.99 10.89
N ARG A 26 -39.27 -31.73 10.58
CA ARG A 26 -38.95 -32.23 9.24
C ARG A 26 -39.10 -33.75 9.23
N ARG A 27 -39.82 -34.29 8.25
CA ARG A 27 -40.03 -35.74 8.07
C ARG A 27 -39.45 -36.17 6.74
N PHE A 28 -38.62 -37.20 6.77
CA PHE A 28 -38.07 -37.86 5.58
C PHE A 28 -38.82 -39.18 5.37
N GLU A 29 -39.39 -39.36 4.18
CA GLU A 29 -40.10 -40.60 3.82
C GLU A 29 -39.35 -41.30 2.70
N HIS A 30 -38.75 -42.44 3.02
CA HIS A 30 -38.06 -43.29 2.06
C HIS A 30 -38.97 -44.46 1.66
N LEU A 31 -39.18 -44.64 0.35
CA LEU A 31 -39.86 -45.81 -0.18
C LEU A 31 -38.82 -46.91 -0.42
N ILE A 32 -39.05 -48.07 0.21
CA ILE A 32 -38.20 -49.26 0.10
C ILE A 32 -39.04 -50.37 -0.51
N ILE A 33 -38.61 -50.91 -1.66
CA ILE A 33 -39.29 -52.02 -2.34
C ILE A 33 -38.36 -53.23 -2.35
N PRO A 34 -38.59 -54.24 -1.48
CA PRO A 34 -37.82 -55.47 -1.54
C PRO A 34 -38.19 -56.26 -2.80
N ARG A 35 -37.19 -56.73 -3.56
CA ARG A 35 -37.37 -57.50 -4.80
C ARG A 35 -37.26 -59.01 -4.62
N HIS A 36 -36.76 -59.46 -3.47
CA HIS A 36 -36.56 -60.86 -3.12
C HIS A 36 -37.06 -61.14 -1.70
N GLU A 37 -37.54 -62.35 -1.47
CA GLU A 37 -37.89 -62.90 -0.17
C GLU A 37 -36.64 -63.13 0.70
N GLY A 38 -36.78 -62.97 2.02
CA GLY A 38 -35.70 -63.16 2.99
C GLY A 38 -35.59 -62.05 4.04
N ASP A 39 -34.56 -62.14 4.87
CA ASP A 39 -34.30 -61.18 5.94
C ASP A 39 -33.50 -59.98 5.43
N LEU A 40 -34.17 -58.83 5.32
CA LEU A 40 -33.55 -57.56 4.97
C LEU A 40 -33.13 -56.83 6.24
N VAL A 41 -31.82 -56.64 6.40
CA VAL A 41 -31.25 -55.89 7.52
C VAL A 41 -30.89 -54.49 7.06
N LEU A 42 -31.59 -53.48 7.59
CA LEU A 42 -31.27 -52.08 7.41
C LEU A 42 -30.39 -51.63 8.58
N GLY A 43 -29.16 -51.23 8.24
CA GLY A 43 -28.20 -50.73 9.20
C GLY A 43 -28.71 -49.49 9.96
N PRO A 44 -28.10 -49.18 11.10
CA PRO A 44 -28.48 -48.05 11.93
C PRO A 44 -28.33 -46.74 11.15
N LEU A 45 -29.33 -45.88 11.24
CA LEU A 45 -29.31 -44.55 10.63
C LEU A 45 -28.60 -43.59 11.56
N GLU A 46 -27.64 -42.83 11.03
CA GLU A 46 -26.90 -41.81 11.76
C GLU A 46 -27.36 -40.42 11.35
N TYR A 47 -27.66 -39.58 12.34
CA TYR A 47 -28.03 -38.18 12.13
C TYR A 47 -27.19 -37.28 13.02
N VAL A 48 -26.46 -36.34 12.41
CA VAL A 48 -25.59 -35.39 13.12
C VAL A 48 -26.26 -34.02 13.15
N TYR A 49 -26.38 -33.45 14.35
CA TYR A 49 -26.90 -32.10 14.53
C TYR A 49 -26.03 -31.29 15.52
N PHE A 50 -26.12 -29.97 15.42
CA PHE A 50 -25.45 -29.07 16.35
C PHE A 50 -26.38 -28.75 17.52
N ASP A 51 -25.97 -29.11 18.73
CA ASP A 51 -26.69 -28.80 19.95
C ASP A 51 -26.27 -27.41 20.46
N THR A 52 -27.23 -26.48 20.48
CA THR A 52 -26.98 -25.08 20.86
C THR A 52 -26.78 -24.88 22.37
N GLU A 53 -27.27 -25.78 23.21
CA GLU A 53 -27.10 -25.72 24.67
C GLU A 53 -25.70 -26.18 25.06
N SER A 54 -25.28 -27.33 24.53
CA SER A 54 -23.95 -27.91 24.80
C SER A 54 -22.84 -27.39 23.88
N ARG A 55 -23.16 -26.61 22.84
CA ARG A 55 -22.25 -26.04 21.82
C ARG A 55 -21.34 -27.07 21.15
N THR A 56 -21.83 -28.30 20.99
CA THR A 56 -21.09 -29.41 20.37
C THR A 56 -21.96 -30.12 19.34
N TYR A 57 -21.33 -30.80 18.39
CA TYR A 57 -22.04 -31.69 17.48
C TYR A 57 -22.39 -33.00 18.19
N ARG A 58 -23.64 -33.42 18.08
CA ARG A 58 -24.14 -34.69 18.61
C ARG A 58 -24.61 -35.59 17.48
N THR A 59 -24.27 -36.87 17.57
CA THR A 59 -24.70 -37.90 16.63
C THR A 59 -25.78 -38.76 17.28
N LEU A 60 -26.96 -38.79 16.68
CA LEU A 60 -28.03 -39.73 17.01
C LEU A 60 -27.87 -40.95 16.11
N ARG A 61 -28.05 -42.13 16.69
CA ARG A 61 -28.00 -43.40 15.99
C ARG A 61 -29.29 -44.15 16.27
N SER A 62 -29.98 -44.59 15.22
CA SER A 62 -31.12 -45.50 15.38
C SER A 62 -30.61 -46.92 15.60
N ASP A 63 -31.50 -47.80 16.08
CA ASP A 63 -31.23 -49.23 16.06
C ASP A 63 -31.27 -49.78 14.64
N GLU A 64 -30.66 -50.96 14.47
CA GLU A 64 -30.77 -51.77 13.25
C GLU A 64 -32.22 -52.23 13.05
N LEU A 65 -32.77 -52.06 11.85
CA LEU A 65 -34.12 -52.49 11.52
C LEU A 65 -34.08 -53.77 10.70
N ARG A 66 -34.68 -54.85 11.23
CA ARG A 66 -34.80 -56.13 10.54
C ARG A 66 -36.20 -56.28 9.97
N ILE A 67 -36.28 -56.46 8.67
CA ILE A 67 -37.53 -56.61 7.93
C ILE A 67 -37.52 -58.02 7.32
N GLN A 68 -38.42 -58.88 7.77
CA GLN A 68 -38.61 -60.20 7.18
C GLN A 68 -39.60 -60.08 6.01
N VAL A 69 -39.15 -60.41 4.80
CA VAL A 69 -39.96 -60.32 3.58
C VAL A 69 -40.46 -61.72 3.22
N GLU A 70 -41.78 -61.92 3.34
CA GLU A 70 -42.43 -63.18 2.99
C GLU A 70 -42.57 -63.34 1.47
N PRO A 71 -42.59 -64.58 0.94
CA PRO A 71 -42.85 -64.85 -0.47
C PRO A 71 -44.26 -64.38 -0.87
N GLY A 72 -44.37 -63.64 -1.98
CA GLY A 72 -45.66 -63.21 -2.51
C GLY A 72 -46.52 -64.38 -3.01
N THR A 73 -47.83 -64.37 -2.73
CA THR A 73 -48.79 -65.41 -3.16
C THR A 73 -49.24 -65.31 -4.62
N GLY A 74 -48.58 -64.45 -5.41
CA GLY A 74 -48.84 -64.30 -6.83
C GLY A 74 -48.24 -65.45 -7.62
N SER A 75 -49.08 -66.40 -8.04
CA SER A 75 -48.80 -67.32 -9.15
C SER A 75 -48.80 -66.55 -10.47
N GLY A 76 -47.85 -65.61 -10.62
CA GLY A 76 -47.50 -65.00 -11.88
C GLY A 76 -46.25 -65.72 -12.34
N SER A 77 -46.45 -66.74 -13.19
CA SER A 77 -45.44 -67.38 -14.03
C SER A 77 -44.01 -66.96 -13.73
N SER A 78 -43.22 -67.89 -13.20
CA SER A 78 -41.80 -67.96 -13.52
C SER A 78 -41.70 -68.07 -15.04
N ALA A 79 -41.81 -66.92 -15.71
CA ALA A 79 -41.22 -66.74 -16.99
C ALA A 79 -39.75 -66.99 -16.70
N LEU A 80 -39.26 -68.11 -17.22
CA LEU A 80 -37.87 -68.28 -17.60
C LEU A 80 -37.52 -67.05 -18.44
N ILE A 81 -37.21 -65.93 -17.78
CA ILE A 81 -36.39 -64.88 -18.35
C ILE A 81 -35.04 -65.55 -18.43
N THR A 82 -34.84 -66.23 -19.56
CA THR A 82 -33.53 -66.46 -20.15
C THR A 82 -32.69 -65.25 -19.79
N ARG A 83 -31.73 -65.45 -18.88
CA ARG A 83 -30.66 -64.49 -18.69
C ARG A 83 -30.08 -64.31 -20.10
N PRO A 84 -30.18 -63.13 -20.75
CA PRO A 84 -29.09 -62.80 -21.61
C PRO A 84 -27.92 -62.71 -20.64
N ASN A 85 -26.90 -63.54 -20.85
CA ASN A 85 -25.58 -63.20 -20.39
C ASN A 85 -25.31 -61.82 -21.03
N ARG A 86 -25.65 -60.74 -20.34
CA ARG A 86 -25.33 -59.36 -20.75
C ARG A 86 -23.83 -59.17 -20.49
N THR A 87 -23.05 -59.94 -21.23
CA THR A 87 -21.68 -59.65 -21.56
C THR A 87 -21.59 -58.81 -22.84
N ASP A 88 -22.71 -58.56 -23.54
CA ASP A 88 -22.79 -57.66 -24.70
C ASP A 88 -23.95 -56.67 -24.56
N VAL A 89 -23.90 -55.81 -23.52
CA VAL A 89 -24.34 -54.43 -23.77
C VAL A 89 -23.10 -53.78 -24.39
N GLU A 90 -23.07 -53.78 -25.71
CA GLU A 90 -22.24 -52.85 -26.46
C GLU A 90 -22.63 -51.46 -25.96
N LEU A 91 -21.77 -50.93 -25.08
CA LEU A 91 -21.83 -49.59 -24.54
C LEU A 91 -21.64 -48.62 -25.70
N LEU A 92 -22.73 -48.31 -26.40
CA LEU A 92 -22.81 -47.13 -27.28
C LEU A 92 -22.92 -45.82 -26.48
N ASP A 93 -22.54 -45.85 -25.20
CA ASP A 93 -22.38 -44.68 -24.35
C ASP A 93 -21.16 -44.91 -23.43
N GLU A 94 -19.98 -44.86 -24.04
CA GLU A 94 -18.69 -44.78 -23.35
C GLU A 94 -18.44 -43.37 -22.75
N ASP A 95 -19.47 -42.54 -22.55
CA ASP A 95 -19.26 -41.19 -21.99
C ASP A 95 -18.93 -41.21 -20.49
N ILE A 96 -19.09 -42.36 -19.82
CA ILE A 96 -18.75 -42.50 -18.40
C ILE A 96 -17.87 -43.73 -18.16
N ARG A 97 -16.56 -43.54 -18.31
CA ARG A 97 -15.55 -44.54 -17.92
C ARG A 97 -15.58 -44.77 -16.41
N PHE A 98 -15.54 -46.03 -15.99
CA PHE A 98 -15.40 -46.41 -14.58
C PHE A 98 -14.12 -45.79 -13.99
N VAL A 99 -14.20 -45.24 -12.77
CA VAL A 99 -13.06 -44.62 -12.10
C VAL A 99 -11.97 -45.68 -11.87
N ARG A 100 -10.78 -45.48 -12.44
CA ARG A 100 -9.61 -46.36 -12.21
C ARG A 100 -9.25 -46.35 -10.72
N THR A 101 -9.45 -47.48 -10.04
CA THR A 101 -9.11 -47.73 -8.63
C THR A 101 -7.89 -48.65 -8.44
N GLY A 102 -7.12 -48.93 -9.50
CA GLY A 102 -5.88 -49.75 -9.46
C GLY A 102 -4.64 -48.97 -9.02
N ASP A 103 -3.45 -49.38 -9.48
CA ASP A 103 -2.15 -48.72 -9.21
C ASP A 103 -2.16 -47.25 -9.66
N LEU A 104 -2.68 -46.40 -8.78
CA LEU A 104 -2.59 -44.96 -8.89
C LEU A 104 -1.15 -44.63 -8.52
N GLU A 105 -0.30 -44.43 -9.54
CA GLU A 105 0.96 -43.69 -9.36
C GLU A 105 0.62 -42.26 -8.96
N LEU A 106 0.23 -42.07 -7.70
CA LEU A 106 -0.10 -40.80 -7.09
C LEU A 106 1.17 -39.97 -7.06
N ARG A 107 1.37 -39.18 -8.13
CA ARG A 107 2.40 -38.15 -8.14
C ARG A 107 1.89 -36.98 -7.33
N GLN A 108 2.73 -36.51 -6.42
CA GLN A 108 2.45 -35.31 -5.64
C GLN A 108 2.07 -34.19 -6.62
N LYS A 109 0.82 -33.71 -6.54
CA LYS A 109 0.35 -32.59 -7.35
C LYS A 109 1.35 -31.45 -7.11
N GLY A 110 1.96 -30.97 -8.19
CA GLY A 110 3.15 -30.12 -8.16
C GLY A 110 3.06 -28.98 -7.13
N ARG A 111 4.24 -28.53 -6.65
CA ARG A 111 4.37 -27.47 -5.64
C ARG A 111 3.39 -26.32 -5.90
N PHE A 112 2.54 -26.04 -4.90
CA PHE A 112 1.59 -24.93 -4.92
C PHE A 112 2.31 -23.64 -5.37
N LEU A 113 1.67 -22.81 -6.19
CA LEU A 113 2.24 -21.53 -6.65
C LEU A 113 2.71 -20.65 -5.48
N VAL A 114 2.02 -20.73 -4.34
CA VAL A 114 2.37 -20.03 -3.09
C VAL A 114 3.68 -20.53 -2.46
N SER A 115 4.05 -21.80 -2.71
CA SER A 115 5.29 -22.42 -2.24
C SER A 115 6.50 -22.13 -3.12
N LEU A 116 6.32 -21.44 -4.25
CA LEU A 116 7.43 -21.01 -5.09
C LEU A 116 8.12 -19.79 -4.43
N PRO A 117 9.45 -19.81 -4.25
CA PRO A 117 10.18 -18.66 -3.70
C PRO A 117 10.02 -17.40 -4.58
N ALA A 118 9.81 -17.58 -5.89
CA ALA A 118 9.51 -16.50 -6.82
C ALA A 118 8.18 -15.77 -6.49
N PHE A 119 7.17 -16.50 -6.00
CA PHE A 119 5.90 -15.90 -5.59
C PHE A 119 6.08 -15.04 -4.34
N ALA A 120 6.81 -15.56 -3.33
CA ALA A 120 7.15 -14.80 -2.14
C ALA A 120 7.98 -13.54 -2.47
N ALA A 121 8.97 -13.67 -3.37
CA ALA A 121 9.77 -12.53 -3.84
C ALA A 121 8.92 -11.49 -4.60
N GLY A 122 7.99 -11.92 -5.46
CA GLY A 122 7.07 -11.04 -6.17
C GLY A 122 6.14 -10.27 -5.22
N MET A 123 5.64 -10.92 -4.17
CA MET A 123 4.82 -10.29 -3.14
C MET A 123 5.60 -9.31 -2.25
N ALA A 124 6.88 -9.58 -2.00
CA ALA A 124 7.76 -8.69 -1.23
C ALA A 124 8.28 -7.48 -2.04
N ALA A 125 8.34 -7.58 -3.37
CA ALA A 125 8.86 -6.51 -4.22
C ALA A 125 8.18 -5.12 -4.01
N PRO A 126 6.83 -4.99 -4.00
CA PRO A 126 6.19 -3.68 -3.83
C PRO A 126 6.42 -3.08 -2.44
N THR A 127 6.48 -3.91 -1.39
CA THR A 127 6.75 -3.43 -0.03
C THR A 127 8.18 -2.97 0.11
N LEU A 128 9.14 -3.71 -0.46
CA LEU A 128 10.56 -3.31 -0.49
C LEU A 128 10.76 -2.01 -1.28
N ALA A 129 10.10 -1.88 -2.44
CA ALA A 129 10.17 -0.68 -3.27
C ALA A 129 9.66 0.56 -2.52
N LEU A 130 8.54 0.43 -1.80
CA LEU A 130 8.01 1.49 -0.93
C LEU A 130 8.97 1.88 0.18
N LEU A 131 9.61 0.89 0.82
CA LEU A 131 10.58 1.10 1.90
C LEU A 131 11.82 1.85 1.39
N ILE A 132 12.35 1.44 0.23
CA ILE A 132 13.47 2.12 -0.45
C ILE A 132 13.07 3.56 -0.81
N ALA A 133 11.90 3.76 -1.42
CA ALA A 133 11.43 5.10 -1.77
C ALA A 133 11.29 6.01 -0.54
N PHE A 134 10.79 5.47 0.57
CA PHE A 134 10.70 6.18 1.85
C PHE A 134 12.09 6.56 2.39
N LEU A 135 13.05 5.62 2.38
CA LEU A 135 14.43 5.87 2.80
C LEU A 135 15.11 6.93 1.94
N VAL A 136 14.97 6.86 0.61
CA VAL A 136 15.50 7.86 -0.33
C VAL A 136 14.89 9.23 -0.07
N LYS A 137 13.57 9.31 0.12
CA LYS A 137 12.88 10.57 0.45
C LYS A 137 13.39 11.15 1.76
N ARG A 138 13.53 10.33 2.81
CA ARG A 138 14.07 10.74 4.12
C ARG A 138 15.52 11.21 4.01
N HIS A 139 16.33 10.53 3.20
CA HIS A 139 17.72 10.91 2.98
C HIS A 139 17.81 12.25 2.23
N ARG A 140 17.06 12.43 1.13
CA ARG A 140 16.99 13.70 0.39
C ARG A 140 16.47 14.86 1.23
N ALA A 141 15.49 14.62 2.11
CA ALA A 141 14.98 15.64 3.02
C ALA A 141 16.06 16.12 4.00
N ARG A 142 16.89 15.19 4.52
CA ARG A 142 18.04 15.54 5.37
C ARG A 142 19.12 16.30 4.58
N SER A 143 19.42 15.88 3.35
CA SER A 143 20.37 16.60 2.49
C SER A 143 19.87 17.98 2.08
N SER A 144 18.56 18.18 1.90
CA SER A 144 17.98 19.48 1.52
C SER A 144 18.12 20.53 2.63
N ALA A 145 18.07 20.11 3.90
CA ALA A 145 18.37 20.98 5.04
C ALA A 145 19.84 21.44 5.02
N ASP A 146 20.77 20.57 4.62
CA ASP A 146 22.19 20.92 4.51
C ASP A 146 22.50 21.76 3.27
N VAL A 147 21.79 21.59 2.14
CA VAL A 147 21.98 22.46 0.95
C VAL A 147 21.66 23.92 1.26
N ILE A 148 20.60 24.21 2.02
CA ILE A 148 20.27 25.58 2.44
C ILE A 148 21.36 26.12 3.39
N GLY A 149 21.83 25.32 4.33
CA GLY A 149 22.93 25.68 5.23
C GLY A 149 24.27 25.92 4.52
N GLN A 150 24.62 25.07 3.55
CA GLN A 150 25.81 25.20 2.72
C GLN A 150 25.75 26.44 1.83
N ARG A 151 24.59 26.74 1.23
CA ARG A 151 24.38 27.97 0.46
C ARG A 151 24.60 29.21 1.32
N ARG A 152 24.06 29.25 2.55
CA ARG A 152 24.31 30.34 3.51
C ARG A 152 25.81 30.49 3.84
N ARG A 153 26.50 29.39 4.18
CA ARG A 153 27.95 29.42 4.47
C ARG A 153 28.78 29.88 3.26
N MET A 154 28.38 29.48 2.04
CA MET A 154 29.03 29.95 0.83
C MET A 154 28.76 31.43 0.57
N ALA A 155 27.56 31.92 0.88
CA ALA A 155 27.20 33.34 0.81
C ALA A 155 28.14 34.18 1.67
N ASP A 156 28.35 33.79 2.94
CA ASP A 156 29.20 34.51 3.88
C ASP A 156 30.66 34.53 3.39
N LYS A 157 31.15 33.40 2.90
CA LYS A 157 32.51 33.28 2.35
C LYS A 157 32.68 34.17 1.11
N LEU A 158 31.69 34.21 0.23
CA LEU A 158 31.72 34.99 -1.00
C LEU A 158 31.59 36.50 -0.69
N ALA A 159 30.70 36.90 0.22
CA ALA A 159 30.54 38.27 0.69
C ALA A 159 31.86 38.80 1.28
N ARG A 160 32.49 38.04 2.18
CA ARG A 160 33.80 38.39 2.78
C ARG A 160 34.90 38.53 1.72
N LYS A 161 34.90 37.68 0.69
CA LYS A 161 35.84 37.78 -0.43
C LYS A 161 35.62 39.06 -1.24
N ARG A 162 34.36 39.41 -1.54
CA ARG A 162 34.00 40.61 -2.30
C ARG A 162 34.25 41.91 -1.52
N LEU A 163 34.01 41.90 -0.22
CA LEU A 163 34.36 43.03 0.66
C LEU A 163 35.88 43.27 0.67
N LYS A 164 36.69 42.22 0.71
CA LYS A 164 38.16 42.33 0.56
C LYS A 164 38.57 42.86 -0.82
N GLU A 165 37.90 42.44 -1.88
CA GLU A 165 38.11 42.98 -3.23
C GLU A 165 37.77 44.49 -3.29
N ALA A 166 36.69 44.91 -2.63
CA ALA A 166 36.32 46.32 -2.52
C ALA A 166 37.34 47.11 -1.67
N GLU A 167 37.80 46.57 -0.55
CA GLU A 167 38.84 47.20 0.28
C GLU A 167 40.15 47.41 -0.50
N LEU A 168 40.52 46.44 -1.34
CA LEU A 168 41.71 46.57 -2.20
C LEU A 168 41.51 47.63 -3.28
N ALA A 169 40.33 47.67 -3.91
CA ALA A 169 39.97 48.69 -4.90
C ALA A 169 39.94 50.11 -4.30
N LEU A 170 39.55 50.23 -3.03
CA LEU A 170 39.61 51.48 -2.28
C LEU A 170 41.05 51.99 -2.14
N ARG A 171 42.00 51.10 -1.80
CA ARG A 171 43.43 51.45 -1.67
C ARG A 171 44.07 51.83 -3.01
N THR A 172 43.62 51.25 -4.12
CA THR A 172 44.09 51.58 -5.47
C THR A 172 43.34 52.76 -6.10
N ASN A 173 42.42 53.39 -5.35
CA ASN A 173 41.57 54.50 -5.80
C ASN A 173 40.75 54.20 -7.07
N ASP A 174 40.39 52.92 -7.27
CA ASP A 174 39.63 52.47 -8.44
C ASP A 174 38.13 52.48 -8.13
N ARG A 175 37.46 53.57 -8.52
CA ARG A 175 36.04 53.83 -8.22
C ARG A 175 35.11 52.77 -8.79
N GLU A 176 35.23 52.47 -10.09
CA GLU A 176 34.32 51.54 -10.76
C GLU A 176 34.43 50.14 -10.18
N ARG A 177 35.67 49.71 -9.92
CA ARG A 177 35.93 48.41 -9.32
C ARG A 177 35.44 48.33 -7.87
N PHE A 178 35.57 49.40 -7.09
CA PHE A 178 35.05 49.49 -5.73
C PHE A 178 33.53 49.27 -5.69
N TYR A 179 32.75 50.12 -6.37
CA TYR A 179 31.29 50.05 -6.34
C TYR A 179 30.75 48.81 -7.06
N GLY A 180 31.43 48.35 -8.12
CA GLY A 180 31.09 47.11 -8.81
C GLY A 180 31.26 45.87 -7.93
N ALA A 181 32.38 45.77 -7.20
CA ALA A 181 32.62 44.67 -6.27
C ALA A 181 31.66 44.71 -5.07
N LEU A 182 31.39 45.90 -4.53
CA LEU A 182 30.51 46.09 -3.38
C LEU A 182 29.04 45.79 -3.70
N SER A 183 28.48 46.35 -4.78
CA SER A 183 27.10 46.07 -5.24
C SER A 183 26.90 44.59 -5.53
N LYS A 184 27.86 43.95 -6.23
CA LYS A 184 27.81 42.52 -6.52
C LYS A 184 27.92 41.66 -5.26
N GLY A 185 28.76 42.07 -4.30
CA GLY A 185 28.92 41.38 -3.01
C GLY A 185 27.65 41.40 -2.18
N LEU A 186 27.03 42.58 -2.02
CA LEU A 186 25.78 42.76 -1.28
C LEU A 186 24.62 41.99 -1.92
N ARG A 187 24.44 42.12 -3.25
CA ARG A 187 23.38 41.38 -3.97
C ARG A 187 23.60 39.87 -3.87
N SER A 188 24.83 39.37 -4.04
CA SER A 188 25.05 37.92 -3.89
C SER A 188 24.79 37.43 -2.48
N TYR A 189 25.18 38.20 -1.46
CA TYR A 189 24.92 37.87 -0.06
C TYR A 189 23.41 37.72 0.21
N PHE A 190 22.61 38.70 -0.19
CA PHE A 190 21.17 38.67 0.03
C PHE A 190 20.47 37.56 -0.77
N ALA A 191 20.89 37.32 -2.03
CA ALA A 191 20.35 36.25 -2.87
C ALA A 191 20.54 34.89 -2.20
N ASP A 192 21.78 34.62 -1.78
CA ASP A 192 22.15 33.31 -1.24
C ASP A 192 21.64 33.11 0.20
N LYS A 193 21.56 34.18 1.02
CA LYS A 193 21.04 34.10 2.40
C LYS A 193 19.52 33.91 2.45
N PHE A 194 18.78 34.59 1.57
CA PHE A 194 17.31 34.50 1.51
C PHE A 194 16.79 33.46 0.50
N GLY A 195 17.67 32.89 -0.33
CA GLY A 195 17.34 31.84 -1.29
C GLY A 195 16.68 32.34 -2.59
N TYR A 196 16.85 33.62 -2.93
CA TYR A 196 16.34 34.21 -4.17
C TYR A 196 17.33 34.04 -5.34
N GLY A 197 16.82 34.03 -6.57
CA GLY A 197 17.68 34.18 -7.75
C GLY A 197 18.34 35.57 -7.76
N GLN A 198 19.57 35.68 -8.25
CA GLN A 198 20.35 36.94 -8.30
C GLN A 198 19.61 38.10 -9.01
N ALA A 199 18.60 37.80 -9.83
CA ALA A 199 17.75 38.76 -10.54
C ALA A 199 16.49 39.21 -9.76
N GLN A 200 16.21 38.63 -8.60
CA GLN A 200 14.97 38.85 -7.82
C GLN A 200 15.17 39.67 -6.54
N ILE A 201 16.36 40.25 -6.33
CA ILE A 201 16.59 41.17 -5.21
C ILE A 201 16.02 42.53 -5.60
N GLU A 202 14.71 42.64 -5.43
CA GLU A 202 13.99 43.90 -5.45
C GLU A 202 13.88 44.45 -4.02
N GLU A 203 13.69 45.77 -3.89
CA GLU A 203 13.51 46.44 -2.60
C GLU A 203 12.39 45.79 -1.77
N HIS A 204 11.33 45.33 -2.43
CA HIS A 204 10.20 44.66 -1.79
C HIS A 204 10.61 43.33 -1.11
N ALA A 205 11.42 42.50 -1.78
CA ALA A 205 11.86 41.21 -1.26
C ALA A 205 12.78 41.37 -0.03
N LEU A 206 13.60 42.42 -0.01
CA LEU A 206 14.45 42.77 1.13
C LEU A 206 13.61 43.21 2.35
N ARG A 207 12.59 44.05 2.16
CA ARG A 207 11.68 44.46 3.25
C ARG A 207 10.92 43.27 3.83
N GLU A 208 10.28 42.47 2.98
CA GLU A 208 9.47 41.33 3.42
C GLU A 208 10.26 40.32 4.28
N ARG A 209 11.54 40.10 3.97
CA ARG A 209 12.39 39.16 4.71
C ARG A 209 13.02 39.75 5.96
N LEU A 210 13.51 40.99 5.89
CA LEU A 210 14.19 41.60 7.02
C LEU A 210 13.19 42.04 8.09
N ASP A 211 11.99 42.49 7.72
CA ASP A 211 10.93 42.93 8.65
C ASP A 211 10.36 41.79 9.53
N GLN A 212 10.76 40.54 9.28
CA GLN A 212 10.46 39.39 10.15
C GLN A 212 11.27 39.42 11.46
N HIS A 213 12.31 40.25 11.54
CA HIS A 213 13.13 40.44 12.73
C HIS A 213 12.72 41.72 13.49
N PRO A 214 12.89 41.78 14.83
CA PRO A 214 12.56 42.97 15.64
C PRO A 214 13.28 44.25 15.20
N GLU A 215 14.51 44.13 14.69
CA GLU A 215 15.32 45.24 14.13
C GLU A 215 15.24 45.32 12.59
N GLY A 216 14.32 44.56 12.01
CA GLY A 216 14.21 44.31 10.57
C GLY A 216 13.98 45.54 9.72
N SER A 217 13.15 46.47 10.21
CA SER A 217 12.74 47.66 9.47
C SER A 217 13.86 48.70 9.29
N ASP A 218 14.82 48.75 10.22
CA ASP A 218 16.01 49.60 10.08
C ASP A 218 17.04 48.94 9.17
N LEU A 219 17.27 47.62 9.35
CA LEU A 219 18.18 46.84 8.51
C LEU A 219 17.75 46.81 7.05
N SER A 220 16.44 46.72 6.77
CA SER A 220 15.89 46.72 5.42
C SER A 220 16.08 48.06 4.72
N ARG A 221 15.84 49.18 5.41
CA ARG A 221 16.11 50.53 4.89
C ARG A 221 17.59 50.73 4.59
N ARG A 222 18.47 50.42 5.55
CA ARG A 222 19.93 50.55 5.37
C ARG A 222 20.45 49.69 4.21
N ALA A 223 19.94 48.47 4.06
CA ALA A 223 20.31 47.59 2.94
C ALA A 223 19.91 48.19 1.58
N ILE A 224 18.69 48.71 1.48
CA ILE A 224 18.18 49.32 0.25
C ILE A 224 18.95 50.59 -0.10
N ASP A 225 19.17 51.47 0.87
CA ASP A 225 19.90 52.73 0.67
C ASP A 225 21.35 52.47 0.26
N LEU A 226 22.00 51.46 0.84
CA LEU A 226 23.37 51.08 0.49
C LEU A 226 23.48 50.54 -0.94
N ILE A 227 22.54 49.68 -1.36
CA ILE A 227 22.46 49.20 -2.75
C ILE A 227 22.24 50.38 -3.71
N ARG A 228 21.33 51.30 -3.35
CA ARG A 228 21.02 52.49 -4.14
C ARG A 228 22.23 53.40 -4.32
N VAL A 229 22.99 53.65 -3.25
CA VAL A 229 24.23 54.44 -3.33
C VAL A 229 25.28 53.76 -4.21
N CYS A 230 25.43 52.44 -4.11
CA CYS A 230 26.37 51.71 -4.96
C CYS A 230 25.97 51.73 -6.45
N ASP A 231 24.68 51.59 -6.75
CA ASP A 231 24.18 51.62 -8.11
C ASP A 231 24.25 53.04 -8.70
N MET A 232 23.89 54.06 -7.92
CA MET A 232 24.03 55.46 -8.32
C MET A 232 25.48 55.82 -8.61
N ALA A 233 26.41 55.48 -7.73
CA ALA A 233 27.84 55.76 -7.94
C ALA A 233 28.46 54.97 -9.12
N ARG A 234 27.80 53.89 -9.59
CA ARG A 234 28.21 53.14 -10.78
C ARG A 234 27.74 53.79 -12.09
N PHE A 235 26.56 54.43 -12.07
CA PHE A 235 25.95 54.98 -13.28
C PHE A 235 26.00 56.51 -13.38
N ALA A 236 26.25 57.20 -12.27
CA ALA A 236 26.40 58.64 -12.19
C ALA A 236 27.80 59.02 -11.67
N PRO A 237 28.42 60.10 -12.17
CA PRO A 237 29.73 60.55 -11.72
C PRO A 237 29.72 61.26 -10.35
N VAL A 238 28.66 61.11 -9.56
CA VAL A 238 28.46 61.81 -8.28
C VAL A 238 28.64 60.81 -7.12
N GLU A 239 29.54 61.15 -6.19
CA GLU A 239 29.72 60.44 -4.93
C GLU A 239 29.07 61.25 -3.81
N ASP A 240 27.92 60.80 -3.31
CA ASP A 240 27.21 61.47 -2.20
C ASP A 240 27.89 61.25 -0.85
N ARG A 241 28.69 60.18 -0.71
CA ARG A 241 29.31 59.76 0.55
C ARG A 241 30.74 59.24 0.35
N PRO A 242 31.65 59.41 1.33
CA PRO A 242 32.99 58.84 1.28
C PRO A 242 32.95 57.32 1.13
N ARG A 243 33.75 56.77 0.21
CA ARG A 243 33.81 55.32 -0.06
C ARG A 243 34.17 54.47 1.17
N GLU A 244 35.00 55.01 2.06
CA GLU A 244 35.36 54.38 3.34
C GLU A 244 34.15 54.19 4.27
N GLU A 245 33.25 55.17 4.29
CA GLU A 245 32.02 55.13 5.09
C GLU A 245 31.05 54.10 4.52
N VAL A 246 30.90 54.07 3.20
CA VAL A 246 30.05 53.07 2.49
C VAL A 246 30.55 51.64 2.74
N LEU A 247 31.86 51.41 2.72
CA LEU A 247 32.45 50.11 3.01
C LEU A 247 32.24 49.68 4.49
N ARG A 248 32.39 50.62 5.41
CA ARG A 248 32.16 50.37 6.85
C ARG A 248 30.71 50.01 7.10
N GLU A 249 29.78 50.79 6.56
CA GLU A 249 28.34 50.55 6.66
C GLU A 249 27.95 49.18 6.10
N ALA A 250 28.50 48.80 4.93
CA ALA A 250 28.29 47.48 4.34
C ALA A 250 28.75 46.33 5.25
N THR A 251 29.90 46.50 5.88
CA THR A 251 30.50 45.48 6.76
C THR A 251 29.71 45.34 8.06
N GLU A 252 29.29 46.47 8.65
CA GLU A 252 28.44 46.49 9.83
C GLU A 252 27.07 45.87 9.55
N LEU A 253 26.45 46.17 8.41
CA LEU A 253 25.16 45.63 8.02
C LEU A 253 25.22 44.10 7.89
N ILE A 254 26.22 43.57 7.20
CA ILE A 254 26.43 42.12 7.08
C ILE A 254 26.66 41.50 8.46
N SER A 255 27.48 42.11 9.31
CA SER A 255 27.73 41.60 10.66
C SER A 255 26.50 41.61 11.56
N LYS A 256 25.64 42.65 11.48
CA LYS A 256 24.39 42.71 12.24
C LYS A 256 23.41 41.63 11.78
N ILE A 257 23.29 41.42 10.48
CA ILE A 257 22.41 40.37 9.90
C ILE A 257 22.96 38.96 10.16
N GLU A 258 24.27 38.79 10.40
CA GLU A 258 24.86 37.51 10.85
C GLU A 258 24.60 37.22 12.34
N ASN A 259 24.49 38.25 13.17
CA ASN A 259 24.35 38.14 14.63
C ASN A 259 22.89 38.23 15.14
N ALA A 260 21.93 38.55 14.25
CA ALA A 260 20.49 38.62 14.51
C ALA A 260 19.78 37.29 14.19
#